data_AF-A0A3B3S186-F1
#
_entry.id   AF-A0A3B3S186-F1
#
_cell.length_a   1.000
_cell.length_b   1.000
_cell.length_c   1.000
_cell.angle_alpha   90.00
_cell.angle_beta   90.00
_cell.angle_gamma   90.00
#
_symmetry.space_group_name_H-M   'P 1'
#
loop_
_entity.id
_entity.type
_entity.pdbx_description
1 polymer ?
#
loop_
_entity_poly.entity_id
_entity_poly.type
_entity_poly.pdbx_seq_one_letter_code
_entity_poly.pdbx_strand_id
1 'polypeptide(L)'
;MHITQLNRECLLHLFSFLDKDSRLSLSLTCLHLRDVFLEPGLWPLLRFHSPGELNKCNFLLGASLRYLSICWYSSRVKVCNIEDWMKTTFQKDICSRHEGLVSAFLARVCKTCPNLTSLTLAGCGHITDDDVVGVLRSCAALRRLRLENCVRITDTLLHGIVTYGSALRTVQIDFCRNVTQAGLQVVASQRPAIQLSADRSAGMIPDCLPQDSPRDRRLRLSQLREAPRTVRGTLRGTGSGTV
;
A
#
# COMPACT_ATOMS: atom_id res chain seq x y z
N MET A 1 -23.22 -24.64 -34.25
CA MET A 1 -23.74 -24.49 -32.87
C MET A 1 -23.51 -23.05 -32.44
N HIS A 2 -24.55 -22.28 -32.13
CA HIS A 2 -24.37 -20.86 -31.78
C HIS A 2 -24.03 -20.73 -30.30
N ILE A 3 -23.10 -19.84 -29.93
CA ILE A 3 -22.67 -19.69 -28.52
C ILE A 3 -23.85 -19.38 -27.58
N THR A 4 -24.86 -18.67 -28.08
CA THR A 4 -26.08 -18.30 -27.33
C THR A 4 -27.01 -19.48 -27.04
N GLN A 5 -26.75 -20.67 -27.60
CA GLN A 5 -27.53 -21.89 -27.37
C GLN A 5 -26.87 -22.82 -26.34
N LEU A 6 -25.68 -22.45 -25.84
CA LEU A 6 -25.00 -23.19 -24.79
C LEU A 6 -25.74 -23.04 -23.46
N ASN A 7 -25.67 -24.07 -22.62
CA ASN A 7 -26.17 -23.97 -21.25
C ASN A 7 -25.29 -23.05 -20.39
N ARG A 8 -25.81 -22.67 -19.23
CA ARG A 8 -25.15 -21.74 -18.30
C ARG A 8 -23.76 -22.21 -17.87
N GLU A 9 -23.58 -23.49 -17.57
CA GLU A 9 -22.30 -24.03 -17.10
C GLU A 9 -21.21 -23.99 -18.19
N CYS A 10 -21.55 -24.35 -19.42
CA CYS A 10 -20.64 -24.22 -20.57
C CYS A 10 -20.27 -22.75 -20.81
N LEU A 11 -21.22 -21.83 -20.70
CA LEU A 11 -20.97 -20.40 -20.87
C LEU A 11 -20.08 -19.84 -19.75
N LEU A 12 -20.32 -20.23 -18.49
CA LEU A 12 -19.46 -19.87 -17.37
C LEU A 12 -18.03 -20.37 -17.56
N HIS A 13 -17.88 -21.63 -17.99
CA HIS A 13 -16.58 -22.21 -18.30
C HIS A 13 -15.88 -21.42 -19.41
N LEU A 14 -16.57 -21.09 -20.50
CA LEU A 14 -16.00 -20.28 -21.59
C LEU A 14 -15.60 -18.87 -21.10
N PHE A 15 -16.49 -18.19 -20.37
CA PHE A 15 -16.23 -16.85 -19.84
C PHE A 15 -15.06 -16.84 -18.86
N SER A 16 -14.79 -17.95 -18.17
CA SER A 16 -13.67 -18.06 -17.23
C SER A 16 -12.31 -17.85 -17.92
N PHE A 17 -12.17 -18.18 -19.21
CA PHE A 17 -10.94 -17.97 -20.00
C PHE A 17 -10.83 -16.56 -20.60
N LEU A 18 -11.90 -15.78 -20.59
CA LEU A 18 -11.92 -14.44 -21.17
C LEU A 18 -11.45 -13.39 -20.18
N ASP A 19 -10.84 -12.32 -20.68
CA ASP A 19 -10.54 -11.14 -19.87
C ASP A 19 -11.79 -10.29 -19.61
N LYS A 20 -11.64 -9.31 -18.70
CA LYS A 20 -12.74 -8.45 -18.22
C LYS A 20 -13.43 -7.71 -19.36
N ASP A 21 -12.65 -7.19 -20.32
CA ASP A 21 -13.14 -6.44 -21.46
C ASP A 21 -13.90 -7.35 -22.44
N SER A 22 -13.36 -8.52 -22.77
CA SER A 22 -13.99 -9.51 -23.65
C SER A 22 -15.29 -10.06 -23.08
N ARG A 23 -15.34 -10.33 -21.76
CA ARG A 23 -16.57 -10.70 -21.07
C ARG A 23 -17.64 -9.62 -21.21
N LEU A 24 -17.27 -8.35 -21.01
CA LEU A 24 -18.19 -7.22 -21.19
C LEU A 24 -18.66 -7.14 -22.65
N SER A 25 -17.76 -7.23 -23.64
CA SER A 25 -18.13 -7.19 -25.06
C SER A 25 -19.12 -8.28 -25.42
N LEU A 26 -18.95 -9.51 -24.93
CA LEU A 26 -19.93 -10.60 -25.14
C LEU A 26 -21.26 -10.34 -24.43
N SER A 27 -21.23 -9.76 -23.23
CA SER A 27 -22.44 -9.44 -22.46
C SER A 27 -23.38 -8.46 -23.19
N LEU A 28 -22.83 -7.63 -24.10
CA LEU A 28 -23.60 -6.66 -24.87
C LEU A 28 -24.38 -7.28 -26.04
N THR A 29 -24.16 -8.56 -26.34
CA THR A 29 -24.78 -9.22 -27.51
C THR A 29 -26.22 -9.67 -27.24
N CYS A 30 -26.54 -10.16 -26.04
CA CYS A 30 -27.88 -10.60 -25.66
C CYS A 30 -28.03 -10.73 -24.14
N LEU A 31 -29.27 -10.79 -23.65
CA LEU A 31 -29.58 -10.91 -22.22
C LEU A 31 -28.96 -12.15 -21.58
N HIS A 32 -28.97 -13.29 -22.28
CA HIS A 32 -28.42 -14.53 -21.74
C HIS A 32 -26.92 -14.43 -21.42
N LEU A 33 -26.14 -13.82 -22.31
CA LEU A 33 -24.70 -13.59 -22.09
C LEU A 33 -24.45 -12.47 -21.07
N ARG A 34 -25.38 -11.53 -20.94
CA ARG A 34 -25.37 -10.53 -19.86
C ARG A 34 -25.57 -11.17 -18.50
N ASP A 35 -26.49 -12.11 -18.36
CA ASP A 35 -26.73 -12.82 -17.10
C ASP A 35 -25.48 -13.60 -16.68
N VAL A 36 -24.84 -14.29 -17.63
CA VAL A 36 -23.56 -14.97 -17.40
C VAL A 36 -22.48 -14.00 -16.95
N PHE A 37 -22.34 -12.83 -17.57
CA PHE A 37 -21.39 -11.80 -17.13
C PHE A 37 -21.61 -11.34 -15.68
N LEU A 38 -22.88 -11.24 -15.27
CA LEU A 38 -23.25 -10.81 -13.92
C LEU A 38 -22.97 -11.86 -12.84
N GLU A 39 -22.57 -13.07 -13.21
CA GLU A 39 -22.32 -14.14 -12.26
C GLU A 39 -21.11 -13.85 -11.37
N PRO A 40 -21.30 -13.79 -10.03
CA PRO A 40 -20.20 -13.51 -9.10
C PRO A 40 -19.05 -14.50 -9.23
N GLY A 41 -19.33 -15.75 -9.60
CA GLY A 41 -18.35 -16.82 -9.78
C GLY A 41 -17.30 -16.53 -10.85
N LEU A 42 -17.56 -15.62 -11.79
CA LEU A 42 -16.59 -15.22 -12.81
C LEU A 42 -15.49 -14.28 -12.29
N TRP A 43 -15.68 -13.68 -11.12
CA TRP A 43 -14.82 -12.60 -10.62
C TRP A 43 -13.95 -13.00 -9.40
N PRO A 44 -13.33 -14.20 -9.34
CA PRO A 44 -12.46 -14.55 -8.22
C PRO A 44 -11.12 -13.80 -8.26
N LEU A 45 -10.77 -13.23 -9.41
CA LEU A 45 -9.48 -12.62 -9.68
C LEU A 45 -9.67 -11.34 -10.48
N LEU A 46 -9.19 -10.23 -9.94
CA LEU A 46 -9.13 -8.95 -10.62
C LEU A 46 -7.69 -8.46 -10.67
N ARG A 47 -7.23 -8.10 -11.87
CA ARG A 47 -5.94 -7.47 -12.11
C ARG A 47 -6.12 -6.18 -12.89
N PHE A 48 -5.42 -5.14 -12.46
CA PHE A 48 -5.45 -3.81 -13.05
C PHE A 48 -4.02 -3.36 -13.32
N HIS A 49 -3.75 -2.93 -14.55
CA HIS A 49 -2.40 -2.53 -14.99
C HIS A 49 -2.34 -1.04 -15.38
N SER A 50 -3.50 -0.38 -15.41
CA SER A 50 -3.61 1.07 -15.60
C SER A 50 -4.71 1.66 -14.72
N PRO A 51 -4.55 2.91 -14.24
CA PRO A 51 -5.54 3.55 -13.37
C PRO A 51 -6.93 3.66 -14.00
N GLY A 52 -7.01 3.84 -15.31
CA GLY A 52 -8.27 3.95 -16.05
C GLY A 52 -9.15 2.70 -15.98
N GLU A 53 -8.57 1.52 -15.73
CA GLU A 53 -9.35 0.28 -15.62
C GLU A 53 -10.21 0.20 -14.36
N LEU A 54 -9.84 0.87 -13.26
CA LEU A 54 -10.57 0.80 -11.98
C LEU A 54 -11.94 1.50 -12.04
N ASN A 55 -12.13 2.40 -13.00
CA ASN A 55 -13.38 3.12 -13.24
C ASN A 55 -14.24 2.49 -14.35
N LYS A 56 -13.75 1.42 -15.00
CA LYS A 56 -14.54 0.72 -16.03
C LYS A 56 -15.67 -0.10 -15.39
N CYS A 57 -16.79 -0.19 -16.11
CA CYS A 57 -17.92 -1.05 -15.74
C CYS A 57 -17.78 -2.49 -16.29
N ASN A 58 -16.55 -2.99 -16.44
CA ASN A 58 -16.25 -4.30 -17.05
C ASN A 58 -15.95 -5.40 -16.02
N PHE A 59 -16.21 -5.17 -14.74
CA PHE A 59 -16.03 -6.14 -13.67
C PHE A 59 -17.08 -5.96 -12.57
N LEU A 60 -17.24 -7.00 -11.74
CA LEU A 60 -18.06 -6.95 -10.53
C LEU A 60 -17.21 -7.17 -9.28
N LEU A 61 -17.48 -6.38 -8.25
CA LEU A 61 -16.98 -6.60 -6.91
C LEU A 61 -18.02 -7.39 -6.11
N GLY A 62 -17.56 -8.33 -5.31
CA GLY A 62 -18.45 -9.11 -4.47
C GLY A 62 -17.72 -10.18 -3.68
N ALA A 63 -18.50 -10.97 -2.95
CA ALA A 63 -17.98 -11.99 -2.03
C ALA A 63 -17.22 -13.13 -2.72
N SER A 64 -17.23 -13.22 -4.06
CA SER A 64 -16.44 -14.18 -4.83
C SER A 64 -15.00 -13.74 -5.09
N LEU A 65 -14.66 -12.46 -4.92
CA LEU A 65 -13.30 -11.98 -5.12
C LEU A 65 -12.35 -12.66 -4.10
N ARG A 66 -11.25 -13.23 -4.60
CA ARG A 66 -10.21 -13.89 -3.80
C ARG A 66 -8.84 -13.27 -4.01
N TYR A 67 -8.58 -12.73 -5.19
CA TYR A 67 -7.28 -12.20 -5.59
C TYR A 67 -7.46 -10.83 -6.25
N LEU A 68 -6.80 -9.82 -5.69
CA LEU A 68 -6.78 -8.47 -6.24
C LEU A 68 -5.34 -8.04 -6.48
N SER A 69 -5.05 -7.57 -7.70
CA SER A 69 -3.76 -7.02 -8.08
C SER A 69 -3.93 -5.67 -8.77
N ILE A 70 -3.26 -4.64 -8.26
CA ILE A 70 -3.24 -3.29 -8.82
C ILE A 70 -1.78 -2.90 -9.02
N CYS A 71 -1.34 -2.78 -10.28
CA CYS A 71 0.07 -2.59 -10.63
C CYS A 71 0.24 -1.49 -11.68
N TRP A 72 0.92 -0.40 -11.35
CA TRP A 72 1.04 0.77 -12.25
C TRP A 72 2.32 0.82 -13.09
N TYR A 73 3.22 -0.14 -12.93
CA TYR A 73 4.43 -0.24 -13.74
C TYR A 73 4.52 -1.58 -14.48
N SER A 74 5.28 -1.58 -15.56
CA SER A 74 5.49 -2.73 -16.44
C SER A 74 6.45 -3.74 -15.81
N SER A 75 6.20 -5.03 -16.01
CA SER A 75 7.12 -6.13 -15.64
C SER A 75 8.50 -6.02 -16.30
N ARG A 76 8.64 -5.19 -17.35
CA ARG A 76 9.89 -4.93 -18.07
C ARG A 76 10.74 -3.81 -17.45
N VAL A 77 10.15 -2.93 -16.63
CA VAL A 77 10.86 -1.83 -15.96
C VAL A 77 10.84 -2.11 -14.47
N LYS A 78 11.91 -2.75 -13.98
CA LYS A 78 12.00 -3.21 -12.58
C LYS A 78 12.24 -2.12 -11.54
N VAL A 79 12.49 -0.88 -11.96
CA VAL A 79 12.56 0.25 -11.04
C VAL A 79 12.17 1.49 -11.84
N CYS A 80 10.96 1.98 -11.64
CA CYS A 80 10.74 3.42 -11.73
C CYS A 80 10.46 3.85 -10.30
N ASN A 81 11.48 4.41 -9.65
CA ASN A 81 11.28 5.20 -8.43
C ASN A 81 10.08 6.12 -8.71
N ILE A 82 9.17 6.31 -7.76
CA ILE A 82 8.06 7.25 -7.94
C ILE A 82 8.58 8.63 -8.41
N GLU A 83 9.81 8.99 -8.05
CA GLU A 83 10.51 10.19 -8.51
C GLU A 83 10.87 10.15 -9.99
N ASP A 84 11.23 8.98 -10.54
CA ASP A 84 11.44 8.77 -11.98
C ASP A 84 10.12 8.78 -12.76
N TRP A 85 9.05 8.26 -12.16
CA TRP A 85 7.69 8.35 -12.72
C TRP A 85 7.13 9.77 -12.63
N MET A 86 7.64 10.64 -11.74
CA MET A 86 7.21 12.03 -11.60
C MET A 86 8.09 13.03 -12.39
N LYS A 87 8.96 12.58 -13.31
CA LYS A 87 9.87 13.46 -14.06
C LYS A 87 9.18 14.40 -15.03
N THR A 88 8.06 13.99 -15.62
CA THR A 88 7.33 14.82 -16.59
C THR A 88 6.09 15.47 -15.96
N THR A 89 5.75 16.67 -16.43
CA THR A 89 4.49 17.36 -16.10
C THR A 89 3.27 16.49 -16.44
N PHE A 90 3.34 15.70 -17.51
CA PHE A 90 2.29 14.75 -17.90
C PHE A 90 2.07 13.64 -16.86
N GLN A 91 3.15 13.04 -16.33
CA GLN A 91 3.01 12.01 -15.31
C GLN A 91 2.58 12.58 -13.95
N LYS A 92 3.03 13.79 -13.59
CA LYS A 92 2.53 14.50 -12.40
C LYS A 92 1.03 14.77 -12.49
N ASP A 93 0.54 15.14 -13.67
CA ASP A 93 -0.88 15.38 -13.94
C ASP A 93 -1.71 14.07 -13.99
N ILE A 94 -1.11 12.95 -14.39
CA ILE A 94 -1.73 11.61 -14.23
C ILE A 94 -1.78 11.22 -12.74
N CYS A 95 -0.70 11.43 -11.98
CA CYS A 95 -0.67 11.17 -10.54
C CYS A 95 -1.74 11.97 -9.79
N SER A 96 -1.89 13.26 -10.08
CA SER A 96 -2.89 14.12 -9.42
C SER A 96 -4.32 13.72 -9.76
N ARG A 97 -4.59 13.34 -11.02
CA ARG A 97 -5.91 12.83 -11.45
C ARG A 97 -6.27 11.45 -10.89
N HIS A 98 -5.29 10.70 -10.37
CA HIS A 98 -5.48 9.41 -9.73
C HIS A 98 -5.28 9.43 -8.22
N GLU A 99 -5.08 10.61 -7.63
CA GLU A 99 -4.95 10.76 -6.19
C GLU A 99 -6.23 10.23 -5.52
N GLY A 100 -6.05 9.24 -4.64
CA GLY A 100 -7.16 8.59 -3.92
C GLY A 100 -8.00 7.61 -4.75
N LEU A 101 -7.73 7.40 -6.05
CA LEU A 101 -8.51 6.46 -6.87
C LEU A 101 -8.39 5.02 -6.36
N VAL A 102 -7.17 4.58 -6.05
CA VAL A 102 -6.94 3.25 -5.43
C VAL A 102 -7.55 3.21 -4.03
N SER A 103 -7.40 4.25 -3.22
CA SER A 103 -7.95 4.33 -1.86
C SER A 103 -9.48 4.19 -1.87
N ALA A 104 -10.17 4.93 -2.74
CA ALA A 104 -11.61 4.83 -2.94
C ALA A 104 -12.03 3.44 -3.44
N PHE A 105 -11.24 2.84 -4.32
CA PHE A 105 -11.47 1.47 -4.78
C PHE A 105 -11.31 0.45 -3.64
N LEU A 106 -10.27 0.55 -2.83
CA LEU A 106 -10.06 -0.31 -1.66
C LEU A 106 -11.20 -0.13 -0.64
N ALA A 107 -11.69 1.09 -0.42
CA ALA A 107 -12.85 1.32 0.43
C ALA A 107 -14.12 0.57 -0.07
N ARG A 108 -14.31 0.46 -1.40
CA ARG A 108 -15.38 -0.39 -1.97
C ARG A 108 -15.10 -1.87 -1.75
N VAL A 109 -13.85 -2.31 -1.92
CA VAL A 109 -13.43 -3.70 -1.67
C VAL A 109 -13.71 -4.09 -0.22
N CYS A 110 -13.35 -3.24 0.75
CA CYS A 110 -13.62 -3.46 2.17
C CYS A 110 -15.12 -3.71 2.45
N LYS A 111 -16.01 -3.03 1.74
CA LYS A 111 -17.47 -3.17 1.92
C LYS A 111 -18.07 -4.40 1.23
N THR A 112 -17.44 -4.92 0.19
CA THR A 112 -18.08 -5.87 -0.75
C THR A 112 -17.37 -7.23 -0.86
N CYS A 113 -16.09 -7.31 -0.45
CA CYS A 113 -15.22 -8.44 -0.72
C CYS A 113 -14.64 -9.05 0.58
N PRO A 114 -15.46 -9.61 1.49
CA PRO A 114 -14.98 -10.13 2.78
C PRO A 114 -14.02 -11.33 2.65
N ASN A 115 -14.10 -12.05 1.54
CA ASN A 115 -13.35 -13.29 1.29
C ASN A 115 -12.03 -13.08 0.55
N LEU A 116 -11.53 -11.84 0.45
CA LEU A 116 -10.27 -11.57 -0.21
C LEU A 116 -9.12 -12.31 0.48
N THR A 117 -8.31 -13.05 -0.29
CA THR A 117 -7.21 -13.88 0.23
C THR A 117 -5.83 -13.36 -0.15
N SER A 118 -5.74 -12.57 -1.21
CA SER A 118 -4.50 -12.06 -1.77
C SER A 118 -4.68 -10.63 -2.25
N LEU A 119 -3.83 -9.73 -1.78
CA LEU A 119 -3.77 -8.34 -2.23
C LEU A 119 -2.34 -8.02 -2.69
N THR A 120 -2.22 -7.50 -3.91
CA THR A 120 -0.98 -6.94 -4.44
C THR A 120 -1.21 -5.50 -4.86
N LEU A 121 -0.42 -4.57 -4.30
CA LEU A 121 -0.38 -3.16 -4.67
C LEU A 121 1.04 -2.81 -5.09
N ALA A 122 1.21 -2.33 -6.32
CA ALA A 122 2.51 -2.09 -6.92
C ALA A 122 2.53 -0.73 -7.62
N GLY A 123 3.45 0.15 -7.21
CA GLY A 123 3.60 1.50 -7.77
C GLY A 123 2.47 2.45 -7.37
N CYS A 124 1.70 2.06 -6.35
CA CYS A 124 0.64 2.86 -5.78
C CYS A 124 1.26 3.88 -4.81
N GLY A 125 1.79 4.99 -5.32
CA GLY A 125 2.53 5.96 -4.49
C GLY A 125 1.68 6.72 -3.47
N HIS A 126 0.37 6.80 -3.68
CA HIS A 126 -0.55 7.59 -2.86
C HIS A 126 -1.25 6.81 -1.73
N ILE A 127 -1.21 5.48 -1.74
CA ILE A 127 -1.88 4.65 -0.72
C ILE A 127 -1.23 4.87 0.64
N THR A 128 -2.02 4.84 1.70
CA THR A 128 -1.56 5.03 3.07
C THR A 128 -1.63 3.74 3.87
N ASP A 129 -1.03 3.76 5.08
CA ASP A 129 -1.15 2.66 6.03
C ASP A 129 -2.63 2.38 6.36
N ASP A 130 -3.45 3.42 6.51
CA ASP A 130 -4.88 3.32 6.82
C ASP A 130 -5.68 2.60 5.71
N ASP A 131 -5.35 2.83 4.44
CA ASP A 131 -6.00 2.16 3.32
C ASP A 131 -5.81 0.64 3.42
N VAL A 132 -4.58 0.20 3.70
CA VAL A 132 -4.24 -1.22 3.80
C VAL A 132 -4.77 -1.82 5.10
N VAL A 133 -4.70 -1.10 6.22
CA VAL A 133 -5.29 -1.52 7.50
C VAL A 133 -6.80 -1.68 7.39
N GLY A 134 -7.49 -0.80 6.65
CA GLY A 134 -8.91 -0.94 6.34
C GLY A 134 -9.23 -2.27 5.66
N VAL A 135 -8.39 -2.70 4.72
CA VAL A 135 -8.52 -4.03 4.07
C VAL A 135 -8.25 -5.15 5.08
N LEU A 136 -7.22 -5.06 5.91
CA LEU A 136 -6.92 -6.07 6.93
C LEU A 136 -8.08 -6.28 7.91
N ARG A 137 -8.74 -5.20 8.33
CA ARG A 137 -9.91 -5.26 9.21
C ARG A 137 -11.14 -5.89 8.54
N SER A 138 -11.34 -5.61 7.26
CA SER A 138 -12.56 -6.00 6.53
C SER A 138 -12.45 -7.39 5.91
N CYS A 139 -11.25 -7.79 5.50
CA CYS A 139 -10.97 -9.04 4.81
C CYS A 139 -10.22 -10.00 5.74
N ALA A 140 -10.92 -10.56 6.73
CA ALA A 140 -10.33 -11.47 7.73
C ALA A 140 -9.71 -12.75 7.13
N ALA A 141 -10.03 -13.09 5.87
CA ALA A 141 -9.46 -14.22 5.15
C ALA A 141 -8.15 -13.89 4.40
N LEU A 142 -7.61 -12.67 4.53
CA LEU A 142 -6.42 -12.25 3.78
C LEU A 142 -5.18 -13.02 4.26
N ARG A 143 -4.56 -13.77 3.33
CA ARG A 143 -3.40 -14.62 3.59
C ARG A 143 -2.11 -14.07 3.01
N ARG A 144 -2.20 -13.31 1.92
CA ARG A 144 -1.04 -12.76 1.21
C ARG A 144 -1.21 -11.26 1.00
N LEU A 145 -0.21 -10.51 1.43
CA LEU A 145 -0.10 -9.08 1.18
C LEU A 145 1.23 -8.80 0.49
N ARG A 146 1.19 -8.18 -0.69
CA ARG A 146 2.37 -7.69 -1.39
C ARG A 146 2.24 -6.20 -1.65
N LEU A 147 3.21 -5.44 -1.16
CA LEU A 147 3.36 -4.01 -1.39
C LEU A 147 4.70 -3.78 -2.07
N GLU A 148 4.67 -3.08 -3.19
CA GLU A 148 5.89 -2.78 -3.94
C GLU A 148 5.90 -1.32 -4.37
N ASN A 149 6.97 -0.59 -4.08
CA ASN A 149 7.13 0.82 -4.43
C ASN A 149 5.96 1.70 -3.93
N CYS A 150 5.46 1.41 -2.73
CA CYS A 150 4.38 2.16 -2.08
C CYS A 150 4.98 3.12 -1.05
N VAL A 151 5.34 4.32 -1.50
CA VAL A 151 6.26 5.22 -0.78
C VAL A 151 5.70 5.87 0.48
N ARG A 152 4.38 5.88 0.65
CA ARG A 152 3.69 6.40 1.85
C ARG A 152 3.43 5.33 2.92
N ILE A 153 3.84 4.08 2.67
CA ILE A 153 3.71 2.98 3.64
C ILE A 153 4.84 3.04 4.65
N THR A 154 4.51 2.97 5.94
CA THR A 154 5.45 3.10 7.06
C THR A 154 5.37 1.93 8.04
N ASP A 155 6.18 1.95 9.09
CA ASP A 155 6.11 0.98 10.19
C ASP A 155 4.74 0.96 10.90
N THR A 156 3.92 2.01 10.75
CA THR A 156 2.54 2.02 11.26
C THR A 156 1.72 0.87 10.64
N LEU A 157 1.91 0.56 9.35
CA LEU A 157 1.28 -0.61 8.73
C LEU A 157 1.73 -1.90 9.40
N LEU A 158 3.01 -2.02 9.78
CA LEU A 158 3.54 -3.23 10.41
C LEU A 158 2.84 -3.50 11.76
N HIS A 159 2.61 -2.46 12.56
CA HIS A 159 1.77 -2.57 13.76
C HIS A 159 0.33 -2.98 13.43
N GLY A 160 -0.24 -2.44 12.34
CA GLY A 160 -1.54 -2.85 11.82
C GLY A 160 -1.59 -4.32 11.41
N ILE A 161 -0.52 -4.85 10.79
CA ILE A 161 -0.40 -6.26 10.40
C ILE A 161 -0.41 -7.17 11.62
N VAL A 162 0.30 -6.81 12.69
CA VAL A 162 0.26 -7.58 13.94
C VAL A 162 -1.16 -7.57 14.53
N THR A 163 -1.79 -6.39 14.58
CA THR A 163 -3.07 -6.20 15.27
C THR A 163 -4.25 -6.84 14.52
N TYR A 164 -4.34 -6.63 13.21
CA TYR A 164 -5.52 -6.99 12.41
C TYR A 164 -5.27 -8.15 11.44
N GLY A 165 -4.01 -8.45 11.13
CA GLY A 165 -3.64 -9.41 10.09
C GLY A 165 -3.60 -10.87 10.52
N SER A 166 -4.48 -11.33 11.41
CA SER A 166 -4.38 -12.66 12.06
C SER A 166 -4.24 -13.84 11.07
N ALA A 167 -4.92 -13.79 9.92
CA ALA A 167 -4.86 -14.83 8.88
C ALA A 167 -3.69 -14.70 7.89
N LEU A 168 -2.92 -13.60 7.94
CA LEU A 168 -1.79 -13.40 7.04
C LEU A 168 -0.74 -14.49 7.26
N ARG A 169 -0.25 -15.03 6.14
CA ARG A 169 0.82 -16.03 6.07
C ARG A 169 2.06 -15.50 5.37
N THR A 170 1.87 -14.62 4.38
CA THR A 170 2.96 -14.07 3.59
C THR A 170 2.80 -12.57 3.47
N VAL A 171 3.85 -11.83 3.83
CA VAL A 171 3.93 -10.38 3.70
C VAL A 171 5.22 -10.05 2.96
N GLN A 172 5.08 -9.43 1.79
CA GLN A 172 6.21 -8.96 0.99
C GLN A 172 6.12 -7.43 0.85
N ILE A 173 7.15 -6.71 1.30
CA ILE A 173 7.19 -5.25 1.29
C ILE A 173 8.52 -4.82 0.65
N ASP A 174 8.49 -4.49 -0.64
CA ASP A 174 9.69 -4.16 -1.42
C ASP A 174 9.66 -2.71 -1.92
N PHE A 175 10.83 -2.04 -1.92
CA PHE A 175 10.97 -0.64 -2.35
C PHE A 175 10.04 0.34 -1.58
N CYS A 176 9.60 -0.01 -0.37
CA CYS A 176 8.86 0.87 0.52
C CYS A 176 9.85 1.54 1.48
N ARG A 177 10.36 2.71 1.08
CA ARG A 177 11.51 3.37 1.72
C ARG A 177 11.29 3.82 3.18
N ASN A 178 10.04 3.89 3.65
CA ASN A 178 9.69 4.33 4.99
C ASN A 178 9.43 3.16 5.96
N VAL A 179 9.75 1.93 5.55
CA VAL A 179 9.68 0.73 6.38
C VAL A 179 11.08 0.38 6.89
N THR A 180 11.25 0.30 8.20
CA THR A 180 12.55 0.14 8.87
C THR A 180 12.83 -1.31 9.25
N GLN A 181 14.09 -1.63 9.54
CA GLN A 181 14.44 -2.97 10.03
C GLN A 181 13.86 -3.21 11.43
N ALA A 182 13.86 -2.19 12.29
CA ALA A 182 13.23 -2.24 13.61
C ALA A 182 11.73 -2.60 13.53
N GLY A 183 10.99 -1.98 12.60
CA GLY A 183 9.58 -2.29 12.37
C GLY A 183 9.36 -3.75 11.96
N LEU A 184 10.19 -4.28 11.06
CA LEU A 184 10.09 -5.68 10.64
C LEU A 184 10.40 -6.66 11.77
N GLN A 185 11.34 -6.32 12.66
CA GLN A 185 11.65 -7.13 13.85
C GLN A 185 10.45 -7.22 14.82
N VAL A 186 9.65 -6.15 14.93
CA VAL A 186 8.41 -6.20 15.73
C VAL A 186 7.44 -7.24 15.15
N VAL A 187 7.26 -7.28 13.83
CA VAL A 187 6.41 -8.28 13.19
C VAL A 187 6.98 -9.68 13.38
N ALA A 188 8.28 -9.86 13.17
CA ALA A 188 8.93 -11.17 13.31
C ALA A 188 8.84 -11.72 14.75
N SER A 189 8.96 -10.86 15.76
CA SER A 189 8.86 -11.26 17.17
C SER A 189 7.42 -11.56 17.61
N GLN A 190 6.45 -10.77 17.17
CA GLN A 190 5.04 -10.94 17.58
C GLN A 190 4.28 -11.95 16.72
N ARG A 191 4.70 -12.17 15.46
CA ARG A 191 4.04 -13.06 14.49
C ARG A 191 5.07 -13.97 13.77
N PRO A 192 5.77 -14.87 14.49
CA PRO A 192 6.88 -15.66 13.93
C PRO A 192 6.46 -16.65 12.82
N ALA A 193 5.17 -16.98 12.73
CA ALA A 193 4.64 -17.86 11.69
C ALA A 193 4.44 -17.16 10.32
N ILE A 194 4.53 -15.82 10.25
CA ILE A 194 4.45 -15.11 8.97
C ILE A 194 5.77 -15.25 8.21
N GLN A 195 5.67 -15.60 6.93
CA GLN A 195 6.76 -15.43 5.96
C GLN A 195 6.85 -13.95 5.57
N LEU A 196 7.76 -13.22 6.21
CA LEU A 196 8.03 -11.80 5.97
C LEU A 196 9.26 -11.65 5.06
N SER A 197 9.15 -10.86 3.99
CA SER A 197 10.28 -10.49 3.12
C SER A 197 10.23 -9.00 2.79
N ALA A 198 11.38 -8.35 2.86
CA ALA A 198 11.53 -6.92 2.62
C ALA A 198 12.94 -6.57 2.11
N ASP A 199 13.49 -7.43 1.25
CA ASP A 199 14.90 -7.47 0.87
C ASP A 199 15.37 -6.17 0.20
N ARG A 200 14.44 -5.36 -0.32
CA ARG A 200 14.70 -4.09 -1.02
C ARG A 200 14.02 -2.88 -0.37
N SER A 201 13.59 -3.03 0.87
CA SER A 201 13.05 -1.93 1.69
C SER A 201 13.94 -1.71 2.91
N ALA A 202 14.11 -2.76 3.73
CA ALA A 202 14.96 -2.70 4.90
C ALA A 202 16.44 -2.68 4.48
N GLY A 203 17.18 -1.68 4.97
CA GLY A 203 18.57 -1.45 4.60
C GLY A 203 18.80 -0.43 3.48
N MET A 204 17.77 0.15 2.86
CA MET A 204 17.95 1.29 1.94
C MET A 204 18.33 2.58 2.67
N ILE A 205 17.87 2.75 3.91
CA ILE A 205 18.23 3.86 4.79
C ILE A 205 18.57 3.23 6.15
N PRO A 206 19.76 3.48 6.71
CA PRO A 206 20.06 3.03 8.07
C PRO A 206 19.00 3.55 9.06
N ASP A 207 18.52 2.70 9.96
CA ASP A 207 17.52 3.07 10.99
C ASP A 207 18.01 4.20 11.92
N CYS A 208 19.30 4.54 11.86
CA CYS A 208 19.92 5.66 12.55
C CYS A 208 20.24 6.79 11.58
N LEU A 209 20.04 8.04 12.03
CA LEU A 209 20.61 9.21 11.36
C LEU A 209 22.13 9.01 11.19
N PRO A 210 22.73 9.45 10.07
CA PRO A 210 24.18 9.47 9.93
C PRO A 210 24.76 10.16 11.17
N GLN A 211 25.64 9.49 11.92
CA GLN A 211 26.27 10.15 13.06
C GLN A 211 26.93 11.43 12.57
N ASP A 212 26.65 12.57 13.25
CA ASP A 212 27.28 13.87 13.00
C ASP A 212 28.76 13.64 12.69
N SER A 213 29.22 14.12 11.52
CA SER A 213 30.61 13.91 11.13
C SER A 213 31.54 14.48 12.21
N PRO A 214 32.78 13.99 12.35
CA PRO A 214 33.74 14.57 13.30
C PRO A 214 33.96 16.08 13.11
N ARG A 215 33.66 16.61 11.92
CA ARG A 215 33.69 18.05 11.61
C ARG A 215 32.53 18.81 12.26
N ASP A 216 31.32 18.24 12.29
CA ASP A 216 30.13 18.86 12.88
C ASP A 216 30.20 18.91 14.42
N ARG A 217 30.85 17.90 15.04
CA ARG A 217 31.17 17.94 16.48
C ARG A 217 32.11 19.09 16.85
N ARG A 218 33.10 19.39 15.99
CA ARG A 218 34.03 20.52 16.22
C ARG A 218 33.32 21.87 16.15
N LEU A 219 32.40 22.05 15.19
CA LEU A 219 31.63 23.28 15.02
C LEU A 219 30.65 23.53 16.18
N ARG A 220 29.99 22.49 16.69
CA ARG A 220 29.16 22.59 17.90
C ARG A 220 29.98 22.89 19.16
N LEU A 221 31.15 22.27 19.32
CA LEU A 221 32.06 22.52 20.45
C LEU A 221 32.69 23.93 20.40
N SER A 222 32.92 24.49 19.21
CA SER A 222 33.36 25.90 19.08
C SER A 222 32.25 26.89 19.40
N GLN A 223 31.00 26.63 18.98
CA GLN A 223 29.86 27.48 19.31
C GLN A 223 29.47 27.43 20.80
N LEU A 224 29.70 26.30 21.48
CA LEU A 224 29.53 26.18 22.94
C LEU A 224 30.61 26.93 23.76
N ARG A 225 31.76 27.27 23.17
CA ARG A 225 32.81 28.07 23.83
C ARG A 225 32.56 29.58 23.76
N GLU A 226 31.69 30.04 22.87
CA GLU A 226 31.39 31.46 22.66
C GLU A 226 30.12 31.93 23.40
N ALA A 227 29.44 31.06 24.13
CA ALA A 227 28.33 31.47 24.99
C ALA A 227 28.85 32.32 26.17
N PRO A 228 28.36 33.56 26.37
CA PRO A 228 28.81 34.41 27.47
C PRO A 228 28.44 33.79 28.82
N ARG A 229 29.43 33.69 29.72
CA ARG A 229 29.24 33.27 31.11
C ARG A 229 28.37 34.28 31.85
N THR A 230 27.08 34.00 32.00
CA THR A 230 26.24 34.76 32.92
C THR A 230 26.73 34.53 34.35
N VAL A 231 27.30 35.57 34.96
CA VAL A 231 27.84 35.58 36.32
C VAL A 231 26.71 35.35 37.33
N ARG A 232 26.88 34.34 38.19
CA ARG A 232 26.11 34.17 39.43
C ARG A 232 26.79 34.95 40.56
N GLY A 233 26.04 35.82 41.23
CA GLY A 233 26.36 36.43 42.53
C GLY A 233 25.51 37.69 42.70
N THR A 234 24.90 38.03 43.83
CA THR A 234 24.95 37.48 45.19
C THR A 234 23.78 38.15 45.91
N LEU A 235 22.82 37.42 46.47
CA LEU A 235 21.81 38.00 47.37
C LEU A 235 22.17 37.61 48.80
N ARG A 236 22.84 38.53 49.51
CA ARG A 236 22.94 38.55 50.97
C ARG A 236 22.15 39.77 51.44
N GLY A 237 21.18 39.55 52.34
CA GLY A 237 20.37 40.60 52.94
C GLY A 237 21.01 41.26 54.17
N THR A 238 20.43 42.40 54.54
CA THR A 238 20.38 43.15 55.83
C THR A 238 19.85 44.54 55.42
N GLY A 239 18.86 45.23 55.99
CA GLY A 239 18.32 45.32 57.34
C GLY A 239 18.31 46.81 57.76
N SER A 240 17.17 47.32 58.28
CA SER A 240 16.91 48.67 58.85
C SER A 240 16.94 49.87 57.88
N GLY A 241 16.15 50.94 57.98
CA GLY A 241 15.25 51.49 59.01
C GLY A 241 15.42 53.03 59.04
N THR A 242 14.32 53.78 59.27
CA THR A 242 14.24 55.24 59.55
C THR A 242 14.48 56.18 58.35
N VAL A 243 13.74 57.28 58.10
CA VAL A 243 12.70 58.08 58.79
C VAL A 243 11.62 58.45 57.77
#